data_AF-A0A1F2T952-F1
#
_entry.id   AF-A0A1F2T952-F1
#
_cell.length_a   1.000
_cell.length_b   1.000
_cell.length_c   1.000
_cell.angle_alpha   90.00
_cell.angle_beta   90.00
_cell.angle_gamma   90.00
#
_symmetry.space_group_name_H-M   'P 1'
#
loop_
_entity.id
_entity.type
_entity.pdbx_description
1 polymer ?
#
loop_
_entity_poly.entity_id
_entity_poly.type
_entity_poly.pdbx_seq_one_letter_code
_entity_poly.pdbx_strand_id
1 'polypeptide(L)'
;MITFVAAGSPHVVSRAIEEYARAQGHVTAIVVPWESDATTLSMAVTAVRSDGWAIEHTNLGTIRLRDAGQERTAVAIAADLGDHPEPQRLAVVFDRFVMQVRSRFHVESLES
;
A
#
# COMPACT_ATOMS: atom_id res chain seq x y z
N MET A 1 11.52 3.68 3.05
CA MET A 1 10.59 4.23 2.06
C MET A 1 10.95 3.66 0.69
N ILE A 2 9.95 3.22 -0.09
CA ILE A 2 10.14 2.68 -1.45
C ILE A 2 9.33 3.55 -2.43
N THR A 3 9.89 3.82 -3.60
CA THR A 3 9.23 4.56 -4.68
C THR A 3 9.32 3.80 -6.01
N PHE A 4 8.27 3.88 -6.83
CA PHE A 4 8.24 3.32 -8.18
C PHE A 4 7.14 3.97 -9.04
N VAL A 5 7.11 3.67 -10.33
CA VAL A 5 6.04 4.09 -11.26
C VAL A 5 5.15 2.89 -11.59
N ALA A 6 3.84 3.12 -11.58
CA ALA A 6 2.81 2.18 -12.02
C ALA A 6 2.06 2.71 -13.24
N ALA A 7 1.53 1.81 -14.07
CA ALA A 7 0.64 2.15 -15.16
C ALA A 7 -0.80 2.35 -14.68
N GLY A 8 -1.49 3.32 -15.30
CA GLY A 8 -2.83 3.77 -14.96
C GLY A 8 -2.86 5.02 -14.08
N SER A 9 -4.00 5.69 -14.07
CA SER A 9 -4.29 6.80 -13.15
C SER A 9 -4.27 6.37 -11.67
N PRO A 10 -4.12 7.31 -10.72
CA PRO A 10 -4.08 6.99 -9.29
C PRO A 10 -5.27 6.16 -8.80
N HIS A 11 -6.47 6.40 -9.35
CA HIS A 11 -7.69 5.66 -9.02
C HIS A 11 -7.67 4.20 -9.51
N VAL A 12 -7.05 3.94 -10.67
CA VAL A 12 -6.90 2.59 -11.20
C VAL A 12 -5.89 1.82 -10.35
N VAL A 13 -4.77 2.46 -10.01
CA VAL A 13 -3.71 1.86 -9.20
C VAL A 13 -4.19 1.59 -7.76
N SER A 14 -4.91 2.52 -7.13
CA SER A 14 -5.46 2.32 -5.78
C SER A 14 -6.39 1.11 -5.72
N ARG A 15 -7.35 1.05 -6.63
CA ARG A 15 -8.31 -0.05 -6.73
C ARG A 15 -7.62 -1.39 -6.94
N ALA A 16 -6.60 -1.44 -7.80
CA ALA A 16 -5.87 -2.67 -8.05
C ALA A 16 -5.08 -3.16 -6.82
N ILE A 17 -4.51 -2.23 -6.03
CA ILE A 17 -3.84 -2.54 -4.77
C ILE A 17 -4.85 -3.05 -3.73
N GLU A 18 -6.02 -2.42 -3.62
CA GLU A 18 -7.10 -2.86 -2.71
C GLU A 18 -7.62 -4.27 -3.07
N GLU A 19 -7.89 -4.50 -4.35
CA GLU A 19 -8.34 -5.80 -4.86
C GLU A 19 -7.29 -6.90 -4.60
N TYR A 20 -6.00 -6.58 -4.79
CA TYR A 20 -4.89 -7.48 -4.49
C TYR A 20 -4.81 -7.82 -2.99
N ALA A 21 -4.89 -6.80 -2.12
CA ALA A 21 -4.87 -6.98 -0.68
C ALA A 21 -6.02 -7.89 -0.22
N ARG A 22 -7.23 -7.66 -0.74
CA ARG A 22 -8.42 -8.47 -0.43
C ARG A 22 -8.30 -9.93 -0.90
N ALA A 23 -7.71 -10.18 -2.07
CA ALA A 23 -7.62 -11.51 -2.67
C ALA A 23 -6.67 -12.47 -1.94
N GLN A 24 -5.71 -11.94 -1.17
CA GLN A 24 -4.70 -12.75 -0.47
C GLN A 24 -5.25 -13.47 0.78
N GLY A 25 -6.52 -13.29 1.16
CA GLY A 25 -7.27 -14.13 2.12
C GLY A 25 -6.82 -14.09 3.59
N HIS A 26 -5.58 -13.68 3.86
CA HIS A 26 -4.94 -13.54 5.16
C HIS A 26 -4.22 -12.20 5.30
N VAL A 27 -4.54 -11.24 4.42
CA VAL A 27 -3.90 -9.93 4.49
C VAL A 27 -4.43 -9.23 5.72
N THR A 28 -3.51 -9.20 6.67
CA THR A 28 -3.48 -8.31 7.80
C THR A 28 -3.73 -6.91 7.24
N ALA A 29 -3.08 -6.41 6.17
CA ALA A 29 -3.19 -5.06 5.61
C ALA A 29 -4.53 -4.67 4.90
N ILE A 30 -5.48 -4.01 5.57
CA ILE A 30 -6.55 -3.27 4.86
C ILE A 30 -5.94 -1.99 4.31
N VAL A 31 -6.24 -1.73 3.04
CA VAL A 31 -5.90 -0.48 2.40
C VAL A 31 -7.13 0.43 2.32
N VAL A 32 -7.08 1.54 3.06
CA VAL A 32 -8.19 2.51 3.12
C VAL A 32 -7.74 3.83 2.51
N PRO A 33 -8.39 4.32 1.44
CA PRO A 33 -8.18 5.66 0.95
C PRO A 33 -8.73 6.64 1.99
N TRP A 34 -7.87 7.51 2.54
CA TRP A 34 -8.28 8.40 3.64
C TRP A 34 -8.03 9.88 3.35
N GLU A 35 -7.23 10.20 2.34
CA GLU A 35 -7.05 11.55 1.83
C GLU A 35 -6.90 11.50 0.31
N SER A 36 -7.73 12.25 -0.40
CA SER A 36 -7.63 12.43 -1.85
C SER A 36 -7.73 13.90 -2.20
N ASP A 37 -6.73 14.42 -2.89
CA ASP A 37 -6.83 15.67 -3.64
C ASP A 37 -6.91 15.36 -5.14
N ALA A 38 -6.97 16.39 -5.99
CA ALA A 38 -7.11 16.21 -7.44
C ALA A 38 -5.99 15.37 -8.08
N THR A 39 -4.82 15.26 -7.43
CA THR A 39 -3.61 14.63 -7.97
C THR A 39 -3.01 13.56 -7.07
N THR A 40 -3.44 13.48 -5.82
CA THR A 40 -2.87 12.61 -4.78
C THR A 40 -3.94 11.74 -4.16
N LEU A 41 -3.65 10.46 -4.00
CA LEU A 41 -4.46 9.52 -3.21
C LEU A 41 -3.58 8.85 -2.15
N SER A 42 -3.94 8.99 -0.88
CA SER A 42 -3.27 8.39 0.27
C SER A 42 -4.05 7.21 0.82
N MET A 43 -3.33 6.12 1.07
CA MET A 43 -3.86 4.81 1.43
C MET A 43 -3.13 4.31 2.68
N ALA A 44 -3.86 4.00 3.77
CA ALA A 44 -3.25 3.37 4.94
C ALA A 44 -2.99 1.88 4.67
N VAL A 45 -2.02 1.25 5.32
CA VAL A 45 -1.75 -0.20 5.25
C VAL A 45 -1.95 -0.74 6.66
N THR A 46 -3.05 -1.43 6.95
CA THR A 46 -3.42 -1.72 8.36
C THR A 46 -3.48 -3.20 8.66
N ALA A 47 -2.64 -3.76 9.54
CA ALA A 47 -2.72 -5.16 9.95
C ALA A 47 -3.97 -5.48 10.79
N VAL A 48 -4.72 -6.52 10.43
CA VAL A 48 -5.83 -7.11 11.17
C VAL A 48 -5.43 -8.37 11.91
N ARG A 49 -5.51 -8.35 13.24
CA ARG A 49 -5.47 -9.54 14.09
C ARG A 49 -6.88 -9.87 14.56
N SER A 50 -7.33 -11.10 14.31
CA SER A 50 -8.58 -11.65 14.83
C SER A 50 -8.25 -12.62 15.95
N ASP A 51 -8.61 -12.28 17.19
CA ASP A 51 -8.43 -13.14 18.38
C ASP A 51 -9.77 -13.64 18.95
N GLY A 52 -10.77 -13.77 18.07
CA GLY A 52 -12.07 -14.36 18.40
C GLY A 52 -13.08 -13.39 19.03
N TRP A 53 -12.67 -12.21 19.52
CA TRP A 53 -13.60 -11.20 20.03
C TRP A 53 -13.21 -9.75 19.68
N ALA A 54 -11.94 -9.46 19.39
CA ALA A 54 -11.48 -8.15 18.94
C ALA A 54 -10.86 -8.22 17.54
N ILE A 55 -11.06 -7.13 16.79
CA ILE A 55 -10.35 -6.86 15.54
C ILE A 55 -9.43 -5.69 15.84
N GLU A 56 -8.14 -5.97 15.98
CA GLU A 56 -7.14 -4.92 16.12
C GLU A 56 -6.68 -4.49 14.72
N HIS A 57 -6.79 -3.20 14.44
CA HIS A 57 -6.25 -2.56 13.24
C HIS A 57 -4.98 -1.80 13.59
N THR A 58 -3.82 -2.34 13.22
CA THR A 58 -2.53 -1.66 13.42
C THR A 58 -2.13 -0.97 12.12
N ASN A 59 -2.06 0.37 12.09
CA ASN A 59 -1.46 1.08 10.96
C ASN A 59 0.02 0.66 10.85
N LEU A 60 0.43 0.25 9.66
CA LEU A 60 1.79 -0.16 9.33
C LEU A 60 2.51 0.83 8.45
N GLY A 61 1.77 1.74 7.81
CA GLY A 61 2.33 2.62 6.81
C GLY A 61 1.31 3.26 5.88
N THR A 62 1.82 4.13 5.01
CA THR A 62 1.03 4.85 4.02
C THR A 62 1.57 4.59 2.61
N ILE A 63 0.66 4.41 1.66
CA ILE A 63 0.91 4.47 0.22
C ILE A 63 0.40 5.82 -0.28
N ARG A 64 1.24 6.58 -0.98
CA ARG A 64 0.87 7.79 -1.69
C ARG A 64 0.96 7.54 -3.19
N LEU A 65 -0.13 7.82 -3.88
CA LEU A 65 -0.26 7.73 -5.33
C LEU A 65 -0.37 9.14 -5.88
N ARG A 66 0.54 9.53 -6.77
CA ARG A 66 0.53 10.85 -7.40
C ARG A 66 0.45 10.69 -8.91
N ASP A 67 -0.44 11.45 -9.56
CA ASP A 67 -0.50 11.51 -11.01
C ASP A 67 0.86 11.95 -11.58
N ALA A 68 1.40 11.15 -12.50
CA ALA A 68 2.65 11.40 -13.21
C ALA A 68 2.43 11.73 -14.70
N GLY A 69 1.17 11.88 -15.12
CA GLY A 69 0.76 12.09 -16.50
C GLY A 69 0.85 10.81 -17.35
N GLN A 70 0.33 10.87 -18.57
CA GLN A 70 0.41 9.78 -19.56
C GLN A 70 -0.07 8.42 -19.04
N GLU A 71 -1.15 8.39 -18.25
CA GLU A 71 -1.62 7.17 -17.57
C GLU A 71 -0.53 6.49 -16.74
N ARG A 72 0.22 7.29 -15.98
CA ARG A 72 1.22 6.81 -15.02
C ARG A 72 0.97 7.41 -13.65
N THR A 73 1.32 6.62 -12.64
CA THR A 73 1.21 7.02 -11.24
C THR A 73 2.55 6.82 -10.57
N ALA A 74 3.08 7.87 -9.94
CA ALA A 74 4.19 7.76 -9.00
C ALA A 74 3.66 7.20 -7.67
N VAL A 75 4.24 6.08 -7.24
CA VAL A 75 3.88 5.37 -6.02
C VAL A 75 4.98 5.56 -4.98
N ALA A 76 4.62 5.98 -3.78
CA ALA A 76 5.51 6.14 -2.64
C ALA A 76 4.94 5.38 -1.44
N ILE A 77 5.71 4.46 -0.87
CA ILE A 77 5.29 3.64 0.27
C ILE A 77 6.24 3.87 1.45
N ALA A 78 5.67 4.25 2.59
CA ALA A 78 6.41 4.55 3.82
C ALA A 78 5.82 3.77 4.99
N ALA A 79 6.68 3.15 5.81
CA ALA A 79 6.28 2.50 7.04
C ALA A 79 5.91 3.55 8.10
N ASP A 80 4.92 3.22 8.91
CA ASP A 80 4.46 3.96 10.09
C ASP A 80 4.05 2.94 11.14
N LEU A 81 5.04 2.35 11.81
CA LEU A 81 4.84 1.19 12.70
C LEU A 81 4.47 1.58 14.14
N GLY A 82 4.48 2.88 14.46
CA GLY A 82 4.22 3.41 15.81
C GLY A 82 5.05 2.74 16.93
N ASP A 83 4.58 2.89 18.17
CA ASP A 83 5.14 2.21 19.36
C ASP A 83 4.47 0.84 19.62
N HIS A 84 4.29 0.05 18.57
CA HIS A 84 3.62 -1.25 18.70
C HIS A 84 4.48 -2.24 19.52
N PRO A 85 3.89 -3.12 20.36
CA PRO A 85 4.63 -4.10 21.17
C PRO A 85 5.41 -5.16 20.37
N GLU A 86 5.13 -5.33 19.08
CA GLU A 86 5.81 -6.30 18.20
C GLU A 86 6.32 -5.65 16.88
N PRO A 87 7.13 -4.59 16.94
CA PRO A 87 7.41 -3.75 15.77
C PRO A 87 8.24 -4.51 14.70
N GLN A 88 9.10 -5.43 15.13
CA GLN A 88 9.93 -6.25 14.23
C GLN A 88 9.11 -7.21 13.38
N ARG A 89 8.10 -7.86 13.98
CA ARG A 89 7.21 -8.78 13.27
C ARG A 89 6.37 -8.02 12.24
N LEU A 90 5.84 -6.87 12.64
CA LEU A 90 5.03 -6.03 11.77
C LEU A 90 5.85 -5.43 10.62
N ALA A 91 7.10 -5.05 10.87
CA ALA A 91 8.03 -4.64 9.81
C ALA A 91 8.19 -5.72 8.74
N VAL A 92 8.39 -6.99 9.13
CA VAL A 92 8.52 -8.11 8.18
C VAL A 92 7.25 -8.30 7.35
N VAL A 93 6.07 -8.18 7.97
CA VAL A 93 4.78 -8.26 7.26
C VAL A 93 4.66 -7.11 6.26
N PHE A 94 4.97 -5.89 6.69
CA PHE A 94 4.94 -4.70 5.85
C PHE A 94 5.91 -4.81 4.67
N ASP A 95 7.17 -5.18 4.91
CA ASP A 95 8.19 -5.33 3.86
C ASP A 95 7.78 -6.36 2.82
N ARG A 96 7.23 -7.51 3.24
CA ARG A 96 6.71 -8.53 2.32
C ARG A 96 5.60 -7.96 1.44
N PHE A 97 4.66 -7.23 2.03
CA PHE A 97 3.58 -6.58 1.29
C PHE A 97 4.11 -5.56 0.28
N VAL A 98 5.04 -4.68 0.69
CA VAL A 98 5.63 -3.67 -0.20
C VAL A 98 6.35 -4.31 -1.38
N MET A 99 7.10 -5.39 -1.15
CA MET A 99 7.79 -6.10 -2.23
C MET A 99 6.83 -6.75 -3.23
N GLN A 100 5.71 -7.30 -2.74
CA GLN A 100 4.67 -7.86 -3.61
C GLN A 100 3.98 -6.78 -4.45
N VAL A 101 3.59 -5.67 -3.83
CA VAL A 101 2.98 -4.52 -4.53
C VAL A 101 3.94 -3.99 -5.60
N ARG A 102 5.20 -3.75 -5.26
CA ARG A 102 6.20 -3.28 -6.22
C ARG A 102 6.38 -4.27 -7.36
N SER A 103 6.57 -5.56 -7.08
CA SER A 103 6.74 -6.58 -8.12
C SER A 103 5.56 -6.68 -9.08
N ARG A 104 4.35 -6.34 -8.63
CA ARG A 104 3.11 -6.48 -9.40
C ARG A 104 2.80 -5.26 -10.27
N PHE A 105 3.11 -4.06 -9.77
CA PHE A 105 2.67 -2.80 -10.35
C PHE A 105 3.81 -1.95 -10.92
N HIS A 106 5.05 -2.25 -10.60
CA HIS A 106 6.18 -1.55 -11.19
C HIS A 106 6.23 -1.78 -12.69
N VAL A 107 6.30 -0.67 -13.44
CA VAL A 107 6.69 -0.67 -14.86
C VAL A 107 8.11 -0.13 -14.99
N GLU A 108 8.95 -0.83 -15.75
CA GLU A 108 10.25 -0.31 -16.15
C GLU A 108 10.03 0.88 -17.09
N SER A 109 10.73 1.99 -16.85
CA SER A 109 10.78 3.08 -17.81
C SER A 109 11.47 2.57 -19.07
N LEU A 110 10.71 2.37 -20.15
CA LEU A 110 11.28 2.33 -21.49
C LEU A 110 11.73 3.76 -21.82
N GLU A 111 12.97 4.09 -21.47
CA GLU A 111 13.68 5.20 -22.09
C GLU A 111 14.01 4.75 -23.53
N SER A 112 13.26 5.28 -24.50
CA SER A 112 13.57 5.21 -25.94
C SER A 112 14.21 6.51 -26.38
#